data_AF-A6UN82-F1
#
_entry.id   AF-A6UN82-F1
#
_cell.length_a   1.000
_cell.length_b   1.000
_cell.length_c   1.000
_cell.angle_alpha   90.00
_cell.angle_beta   90.00
_cell.angle_gamma   90.00
#
_symmetry.space_group_name_H-M   'P 1'
#
loop_
_entity.id
_entity.type
_entity.pdbx_description
1 polymer ?
#
loop_
_entity_poly.entity_id
_entity_poly.type
_entity_poly.pdbx_seq_one_letter_code
_entity_poly.pdbx_strand_id
1 'polypeptide(L)'
;MSNLSKKDIEYITSMLKKAEEISRNASAESFLYSDDMYIGRNDSCKVALHALKNKDYYDDLGEEQFHEIIFDELELLKYYLSNEEFEIKNRLNEDKNSKDSIGISRLNEINNEILYIKQLLKKIWVQD
;
A
#
# COMPACT_ATOMS: atom_id res chain seq x y z
N MET A 1 -8.09 16.08 0.46
CA MET A 1 -7.16 15.94 -0.72
C MET A 1 -6.16 17.09 -0.95
N SER A 2 -6.37 18.32 -0.46
CA SER A 2 -5.56 19.52 -0.81
C SER A 2 -4.07 19.46 -0.47
N ASN A 3 -3.64 18.55 0.41
CA ASN A 3 -2.25 18.37 0.83
C ASN A 3 -1.48 17.28 0.05
N LEU A 4 -2.14 16.58 -0.89
CA LEU A 4 -1.50 15.53 -1.69
C LEU A 4 -1.01 16.09 -3.03
N SER A 5 0.26 15.82 -3.35
CA SER A 5 0.82 16.17 -4.66
C SER A 5 0.29 15.24 -5.76
N LYS A 6 0.44 15.64 -7.03
CA LYS A 6 0.09 14.78 -8.18
C LYS A 6 0.78 13.41 -8.10
N LYS A 7 2.06 13.39 -7.70
CA LYS A 7 2.82 12.15 -7.51
C LYS A 7 2.23 11.27 -6.41
N ASP A 8 1.79 11.88 -5.30
CA ASP A 8 1.16 11.15 -4.20
C ASP A 8 -0.14 10.48 -4.68
N ILE A 9 -0.96 11.20 -5.43
CA ILE A 9 -2.21 10.68 -6.01
C ILE A 9 -1.94 9.55 -7.01
N GLU A 10 -0.93 9.70 -7.87
CA GLU A 10 -0.54 8.66 -8.83
C GLU A 10 -0.08 7.38 -8.11
N TYR A 11 0.71 7.52 -7.05
CA TYR A 11 1.16 6.39 -6.24
C TYR A 11 -0.01 5.69 -5.54
N ILE A 12 -0.87 6.45 -4.86
CA ILE A 12 -2.08 5.90 -4.21
C ILE A 12 -2.96 5.18 -5.23
N THR A 13 -3.20 5.79 -6.39
CA THR A 13 -3.99 5.18 -7.46
C THR A 13 -3.39 3.85 -7.93
N SER A 14 -2.07 3.80 -8.12
CA SER A 14 -1.40 2.58 -8.57
C SER A 14 -1.44 1.48 -7.51
N MET A 15 -1.25 1.84 -6.25
CA MET A 15 -1.33 0.92 -5.12
C MET A 15 -2.74 0.33 -4.98
N LEU A 16 -3.77 1.18 -4.99
CA LEU A 16 -5.17 0.73 -4.88
C LEU A 16 -5.58 -0.21 -6.03
N LYS A 17 -5.16 0.08 -7.27
CA LYS A 17 -5.40 -0.83 -8.41
C LYS A 17 -4.77 -2.19 -8.20
N LYS A 18 -3.53 -2.21 -7.68
CA LYS A 18 -2.82 -3.47 -7.40
C LYS A 18 -3.51 -4.23 -6.27
N ALA A 19 -3.96 -3.55 -5.23
CA ALA A 19 -4.74 -4.14 -4.13
C ALA A 19 -6.08 -4.71 -4.62
N GLU A 20 -6.81 -3.97 -5.47
CA GLU A 20 -8.04 -4.42 -6.13
C GLU A 20 -7.79 -5.67 -7.00
N GLU A 21 -6.72 -5.68 -7.80
CA GLU A 21 -6.39 -6.82 -8.66
C GLU A 21 -6.03 -8.07 -7.84
N ILE A 22 -5.20 -7.92 -6.80
CA ILE A 22 -4.84 -9.01 -5.90
C ILE A 22 -6.09 -9.56 -5.20
N SER A 23 -6.95 -8.67 -4.69
CA SER A 23 -8.20 -9.06 -4.02
C SER A 23 -9.29 -9.60 -4.96
N ARG A 24 -9.09 -9.51 -6.27
CA ARG A 24 -9.94 -10.18 -7.25
C ARG A 24 -9.43 -11.59 -7.57
N ASN A 25 -8.11 -11.78 -7.52
CA ASN A 25 -7.44 -12.97 -8.06
C ASN A 25 -6.91 -13.94 -6.99
N ALA A 26 -6.74 -13.51 -5.74
CA ALA A 26 -6.23 -14.36 -4.66
C ALA A 26 -7.32 -15.31 -4.12
N SER A 27 -6.92 -16.51 -3.70
CA SER A 27 -7.78 -17.35 -2.85
C SER A 27 -7.75 -16.79 -1.43
N ALA A 28 -8.90 -16.77 -0.75
CA ALA A 28 -9.01 -16.16 0.58
C ALA A 28 -8.04 -16.78 1.61
N GLU A 29 -7.70 -18.06 1.46
CA GLU A 29 -6.70 -18.81 2.25
C GLU A 29 -5.27 -18.24 2.21
N SER A 30 -4.95 -17.38 1.24
CA SER A 30 -3.62 -16.76 1.09
C SER A 30 -3.46 -15.40 1.78
N PHE A 31 -4.52 -14.89 2.42
CA PHE A 31 -4.52 -13.58 3.07
C PHE A 31 -4.43 -13.65 4.60
N LEU A 32 -3.82 -12.61 5.20
CA LEU A 32 -3.63 -12.48 6.65
C LEU A 32 -4.92 -12.25 7.45
N TYR A 33 -6.05 -12.00 6.75
CA TYR A 33 -7.35 -11.66 7.33
C TYR A 33 -8.43 -12.64 6.85
N SER A 34 -9.52 -12.78 7.62
CA SER A 34 -10.67 -13.64 7.28
C SER A 34 -11.36 -13.23 5.97
N ASP A 35 -12.01 -14.18 5.29
CA ASP A 35 -12.74 -14.01 4.02
C ASP A 35 -13.64 -12.76 3.95
N ASP A 36 -14.33 -12.41 5.06
CA ASP A 36 -15.19 -11.21 5.13
C ASP A 36 -14.41 -9.89 5.02
N MET A 37 -13.19 -9.82 5.58
CA MET A 37 -12.32 -8.66 5.47
C MET A 37 -11.72 -8.52 4.06
N TYR A 38 -11.60 -9.64 3.34
CA TYR A 38 -11.08 -9.66 1.97
C TYR A 38 -12.08 -9.07 0.96
N ILE A 39 -13.36 -9.46 1.05
CA ILE A 39 -14.44 -8.87 0.23
C ILE A 39 -14.56 -7.37 0.55
N GLY A 40 -14.54 -7.00 1.83
CA GLY A 40 -14.56 -5.60 2.26
C GLY A 40 -13.40 -4.77 1.69
N ARG A 41 -12.20 -5.36 1.58
CA ARG A 41 -11.03 -4.68 1.02
C ARG A 41 -11.19 -4.34 -0.47
N ASN A 42 -11.66 -5.29 -1.28
CA ASN A 42 -11.85 -5.06 -2.72
C ASN A 42 -12.83 -3.90 -2.98
N ASP A 43 -13.94 -3.87 -2.25
CA ASP A 43 -14.96 -2.83 -2.37
C ASP A 43 -14.43 -1.48 -1.87
N SER A 44 -13.71 -1.45 -0.75
CA SER A 44 -13.04 -0.23 -0.25
C SER A 44 -12.06 0.35 -1.27
N CYS A 45 -11.24 -0.49 -1.91
CA CYS A 45 -10.33 -0.02 -2.96
C CYS A 45 -11.08 0.56 -4.16
N LYS A 46 -12.19 -0.05 -4.61
CA LYS A 46 -13.02 0.46 -5.70
C LYS A 46 -13.66 1.80 -5.35
N VAL A 47 -14.17 1.92 -4.13
CA VAL A 47 -14.77 3.16 -3.60
C VAL A 47 -13.74 4.29 -3.61
N ALA A 48 -12.53 4.05 -3.06
CA ALA A 48 -11.46 5.05 -3.08
C ALA A 48 -11.00 5.40 -4.51
N LEU A 49 -10.87 4.41 -5.41
CA LEU A 49 -10.54 4.65 -6.82
C LEU A 49 -11.61 5.47 -7.55
N HIS A 50 -12.89 5.31 -7.19
CA HIS A 50 -13.97 6.10 -7.75
C HIS A 50 -13.93 7.54 -7.22
N ALA A 51 -13.74 7.72 -5.91
CA ALA A 51 -13.58 9.02 -5.27
C ALA A 51 -12.42 9.85 -5.87
N LEU A 52 -11.29 9.21 -6.18
CA LEU A 52 -10.16 9.89 -6.85
C LEU A 52 -10.49 10.45 -8.25
N LYS A 53 -11.51 9.91 -8.92
CA LYS A 53 -11.93 10.32 -10.27
C LYS A 53 -13.16 11.22 -10.26
N ASN A 54 -13.92 11.22 -9.18
CA ASN A 54 -15.20 11.89 -9.08
C ASN A 54 -15.27 12.72 -7.80
N LYS A 55 -15.19 14.04 -7.96
CA LYS A 55 -15.21 14.97 -6.84
C LYS A 55 -16.52 14.92 -6.06
N ASP A 56 -17.66 14.87 -6.74
CA ASP A 56 -18.97 14.85 -6.09
C ASP A 56 -19.10 13.59 -5.22
N TYR A 57 -18.63 12.45 -5.71
CA TYR A 57 -18.59 11.22 -4.94
C TYR A 57 -17.59 11.26 -3.77
N TYR A 58 -16.43 11.89 -3.94
CA TYR A 58 -15.49 12.10 -2.84
C TYR A 58 -16.10 12.96 -1.72
N ASP A 59 -16.81 14.03 -2.10
CA ASP A 59 -17.48 14.92 -1.15
C ASP A 59 -18.61 14.16 -0.40
N ASP A 60 -19.33 13.25 -1.09
CA ASP A 60 -20.36 12.38 -0.48
C ASP A 60 -19.77 11.27 0.43
N LEU A 61 -18.65 10.66 0.03
CA LEU A 61 -17.95 9.63 0.82
C LEU A 61 -17.37 10.19 2.12
N GLY A 62 -16.90 11.44 2.07
CA GLY A 62 -16.25 12.10 3.19
C GLY A 62 -14.73 11.86 3.24
N GLU A 63 -13.99 12.91 3.60
CA GLU A 63 -12.53 12.90 3.64
C GLU A 63 -11.97 11.88 4.65
N GLU A 64 -12.62 11.71 5.80
CA GLU A 64 -12.21 10.76 6.84
C GLU A 64 -12.26 9.31 6.35
N GLN A 65 -13.40 8.88 5.80
CA GLN A 65 -13.57 7.52 5.28
C GLN A 65 -12.61 7.25 4.11
N PHE A 66 -12.43 8.23 3.22
CA PHE A 66 -11.44 8.11 2.16
C PHE A 66 -10.02 7.93 2.73
N HIS A 67 -9.62 8.75 3.70
CA HIS A 67 -8.30 8.68 4.31
C HIS A 67 -8.07 7.38 5.08
N GLU A 68 -9.07 6.84 5.77
CA GLU A 68 -9.01 5.53 6.45
C GLU A 68 -8.69 4.42 5.45
N ILE A 69 -9.40 4.37 4.31
CA ILE A 69 -9.13 3.39 3.26
C ILE A 69 -7.69 3.50 2.75
N ILE A 70 -7.20 4.72 2.47
CA ILE A 70 -5.83 4.89 1.99
C ILE A 70 -4.81 4.50 3.07
N PHE A 71 -5.08 4.84 4.33
CA PHE A 71 -4.20 4.56 5.46
C PHE A 71 -4.02 3.05 5.64
N ASP A 72 -5.11 2.29 5.69
CA ASP A 72 -5.10 0.84 5.87
C ASP A 72 -4.31 0.14 4.77
N GLU A 73 -4.51 0.56 3.52
CA GLU A 73 -3.81 -0.02 2.37
C GLU A 73 -2.31 0.31 2.36
N LEU A 74 -1.93 1.52 2.75
CA LEU A 74 -0.53 1.91 2.89
C LEU A 74 0.17 1.17 4.05
N GLU A 75 -0.50 0.99 5.18
CA GLU A 75 0.00 0.20 6.31
C GLU A 75 0.22 -1.27 5.92
N LEU A 76 -0.74 -1.85 5.20
CA LEU A 76 -0.64 -3.23 4.72
C LEU A 76 0.49 -3.39 3.70
N LEU A 77 0.64 -2.46 2.75
CA LEU A 77 1.76 -2.47 1.82
C LEU A 77 3.11 -2.36 2.54
N LYS A 78 3.21 -1.46 3.52
CA LYS A 78 4.42 -1.31 4.36
C LYS A 78 4.74 -2.61 5.10
N TYR A 79 3.74 -3.32 5.61
CA TYR A 79 3.92 -4.62 6.26
C TYR A 79 4.52 -5.65 5.28
N TYR A 80 3.94 -5.80 4.07
CA TYR A 80 4.46 -6.73 3.07
C TYR A 80 5.89 -6.40 2.64
N LEU A 81 6.19 -5.11 2.42
CA LEU A 81 7.54 -4.66 2.08
C LEU A 81 8.55 -4.95 3.20
N SER A 82 8.15 -4.81 4.46
CA SER A 82 9.02 -5.11 5.62
C SER A 82 9.32 -6.62 5.75
N ASN A 83 8.35 -7.47 5.41
CA ASN A 83 8.59 -8.92 5.34
C ASN A 83 9.54 -9.29 4.18
N GLU A 84 9.34 -8.70 3.00
CA GLU A 84 10.24 -8.89 1.86
C GLU A 84 11.66 -8.42 2.18
N GLU A 85 11.79 -7.27 2.86
CA GLU A 85 13.06 -6.74 3.36
C GLU A 85 13.77 -7.74 4.28
N PHE A 86 13.04 -8.33 5.22
CA PHE A 86 13.55 -9.33 6.16
C PHE A 86 14.03 -10.59 5.45
N GLU A 87 13.25 -11.11 4.49
CA GLU A 87 13.63 -12.28 3.70
C GLU A 87 14.89 -12.04 2.87
N ILE A 88 14.98 -10.90 2.18
CA ILE A 88 16.19 -10.53 1.41
C ILE A 88 17.40 -10.44 2.35
N LYS A 89 17.26 -9.77 3.50
CA LYS A 89 18.35 -9.66 4.48
C LYS A 89 18.81 -11.01 5.00
N ASN A 90 17.89 -11.93 5.28
CA ASN A 90 18.25 -13.28 5.71
C ASN A 90 19.02 -14.03 4.63
N ARG A 91 18.54 -14.02 3.37
CA ARG A 91 19.25 -14.65 2.25
C ARG A 91 20.66 -14.08 2.06
N LEU A 92 20.82 -12.76 2.14
CA LEU A 92 22.13 -12.09 2.03
C LEU A 92 23.07 -12.43 3.19
N ASN A 93 22.54 -12.68 4.39
CA ASN A 93 23.34 -13.05 5.56
C ASN A 93 23.77 -14.53 5.54
N GLU A 94 22.94 -15.42 4.98
CA GLU A 94 23.23 -16.85 4.86
C GLU A 94 24.35 -17.14 3.85
N ASP A 95 24.48 -16.31 2.82
CA ASP A 95 25.54 -16.43 1.81
C ASP A 95 26.54 -15.26 1.91
N LYS A 96 27.54 -15.41 2.78
CA LYS A 96 28.60 -14.40 3.04
C LYS A 96 29.44 -14.01 1.81
N ASN A 97 29.34 -14.76 0.71
CA ASN A 97 30.01 -14.46 -0.56
C ASN A 97 29.02 -14.07 -1.67
N SER A 98 27.72 -13.96 -1.38
CA SER A 98 26.73 -13.59 -2.38
C SER A 98 26.97 -12.14 -2.83
N LYS A 99 27.27 -12.00 -4.12
CA LYS A 99 27.12 -10.74 -4.86
C LYS A 99 25.71 -10.70 -5.47
N ASP A 100 24.68 -10.99 -4.67
CA ASP A 100 23.29 -10.88 -5.11
C ASP A 100 22.94 -9.39 -5.30
N SER A 101 23.42 -8.86 -6.42
CA SER A 101 23.20 -7.48 -6.84
C SER A 101 21.72 -7.19 -7.05
N ILE A 102 20.93 -8.21 -7.39
CA ILE A 102 19.49 -8.13 -7.54
C ILE A 102 18.84 -7.93 -6.15
N GLY A 103 19.18 -8.78 -5.18
CA GLY A 103 18.72 -8.65 -3.80
C GLY A 103 19.10 -7.30 -3.17
N ILE A 104 20.34 -6.84 -3.36
CA ILE A 104 20.80 -5.53 -2.87
C ILE A 104 20.05 -4.38 -3.54
N SER A 105 19.83 -4.44 -4.87
CA SER A 105 19.07 -3.42 -5.59
C SER A 105 17.63 -3.35 -5.08
N ARG A 106 16.98 -4.52 -4.95
CA ARG A 106 15.60 -4.62 -4.46
C ARG A 106 15.48 -4.12 -3.01
N LEU A 107 16.47 -4.40 -2.16
CA LEU A 107 16.49 -3.91 -0.78
C LEU A 107 16.52 -2.37 -0.73
N ASN A 108 17.30 -1.72 -1.60
CA ASN A 108 17.33 -0.26 -1.69
C ASN A 108 16.00 0.31 -2.19
N GLU A 109 15.36 -0.33 -3.17
CA GLU A 109 14.02 0.05 -3.64
C GLU A 109 12.98 -0.03 -2.52
N ILE A 110 12.94 -1.16 -1.79
CA ILE A 110 12.04 -1.38 -0.66
C ILE A 110 12.23 -0.30 0.40
N ASN A 111 13.47 0.02 0.78
CA ASN A 111 13.76 1.04 1.77
C ASN A 111 13.25 2.43 1.34
N ASN A 112 13.45 2.79 0.08
CA ASN A 112 12.95 4.04 -0.48
C ASN A 112 11.42 4.08 -0.52
N GLU A 113 10.79 2.95 -0.87
CA GLU A 113 9.34 2.83 -0.93
C GLU A 113 8.71 2.92 0.47
N ILE A 114 9.24 2.21 1.47
CA ILE A 114 8.82 2.31 2.88
C ILE A 114 8.96 3.74 3.40
N LEU A 115 10.07 4.42 3.07
CA LEU A 115 10.27 5.81 3.47
C LEU A 115 9.19 6.72 2.86
N TYR A 116 8.85 6.52 1.59
CA TYR A 116 7.81 7.29 0.91
C TYR A 116 6.43 7.02 1.49
N ILE A 117 6.09 5.76 1.77
CA ILE A 117 4.84 5.38 2.45
C ILE A 117 4.72 6.06 3.81
N LYS A 118 5.78 6.06 4.62
CA LYS A 118 5.80 6.77 5.92
C LYS A 118 5.53 8.27 5.79
N GLN A 119 6.02 8.90 4.72
CA GLN A 119 5.75 10.32 4.45
C GLN A 119 4.29 10.54 4.02
N LEU A 120 3.74 9.65 3.19
CA LEU A 120 2.33 9.70 2.77
C LEU A 120 1.39 9.52 3.96
N LEU A 121 1.63 8.52 4.80
CA LEU A 121 0.84 8.26 6.01
C LEU A 121 0.77 9.50 6.91
N LYS A 122 1.89 10.20 7.11
CA LYS A 122 1.91 11.47 7.87
C LYS A 122 1.11 12.60 7.23
N LYS A 123 1.00 12.63 5.90
CA LYS A 123 0.21 13.65 5.19
C LYS A 123 -1.30 13.37 5.27
N ILE A 124 -1.66 12.09 5.28
CA ILE A 124 -3.05 11.62 5.30
C ILE A 124 -3.60 11.64 6.72
N TRP A 125 -2.79 11.20 7.68
CA TRP A 125 -3.14 11.14 9.10
C TRP A 125 -2.42 12.24 9.87
N VAL A 126 -2.87 13.48 9.70
CA VAL A 126 -2.51 14.57 10.61
C VAL A 126 -3.49 14.49 11.79
N GLN A 127 -3.04 13.90 12.89
CA GLN A 127 -3.65 14.18 14.19
C GLN A 127 -3.21 15.59 14.57
N ASP A 128 -4.14 16.54 14.57
CA ASP A 128 -4.02 17.77 15.37
C ASP A 128 -4.11 17.44 16.87
#